data_AF-A0AAU4XL44-F1
#
_entry.id   AF-A0AAU4XL44-F1
#
_cell.length_a   1.000
_cell.length_b   1.000
_cell.length_c   1.000
_cell.angle_alpha   90.00
_cell.angle_beta   90.00
_cell.angle_gamma   90.00
#
_symmetry.space_group_name_H-M   'P 1'
#
loop_
_entity.id
_entity.type
_entity.pdbx_description
1 polymer ?
#
loop_
_entity_poly.entity_id
_entity_poly.type
_entity_poly.pdbx_seq_one_letter_code
_entity_poly.pdbx_strand_id
1 'polypeptide(L)'
;MAADVMDLIVHSAGRDHELRLAMEDLQMDRWRAAQLLLRSTGTNWALRTSRSQALAVGAAKSHAIEAWREEEPGSVSALMMWARVLTQGALYAFRDGVRGEKLRRAAYVADQACRATASAWPEDPVPGVCFLALAQTDVDQSWPHSRLNWFVHRDDFCRQGRGQC
;
A
#
# COMPACT_ATOMS: atom_id res chain seq x y z
N MET A 1 7.73 12.56 40.88
CA MET A 1 8.40 11.43 40.22
C MET A 1 7.71 11.22 38.88
N ALA A 2 8.07 12.02 37.87
CA ALA A 2 7.54 11.85 36.52
C ALA A 2 8.14 10.55 35.96
N ALA A 3 7.29 9.58 35.63
CA ALA A 3 7.73 8.42 34.89
C ALA A 3 8.20 8.92 33.52
N ASP A 4 9.51 8.84 33.30
CA ASP A 4 10.12 8.85 31.99
C ASP A 4 9.56 7.62 31.26
N VAL A 5 8.40 7.79 30.63
CA VAL A 5 7.87 6.83 29.68
C VAL A 5 8.85 6.92 28.52
N MET A 6 9.90 6.10 28.58
CA MET A 6 10.78 5.85 27.45
C MET A 6 9.86 5.49 26.29
N ASP A 7 9.68 6.47 25.40
CA ASP A 7 9.06 6.29 24.11
C ASP A 7 10.01 5.38 23.34
N LEU A 8 9.90 4.07 23.58
CA LEU A 8 10.51 3.07 22.73
C LEU A 8 9.83 3.24 21.38
N ILE A 9 10.40 4.10 20.55
CA ILE A 9 10.06 4.16 19.13
C ILE A 9 10.50 2.82 18.56
N VAL A 10 9.58 1.85 18.61
CA VAL A 10 9.77 0.53 18.02
C VAL A 10 9.87 0.77 16.52
N HIS A 11 11.05 0.51 15.96
CA HIS A 11 11.26 0.57 14.52
C HIS A 11 10.19 -0.28 13.82
N SER A 12 9.57 0.22 12.75
CA SER A 12 8.45 -0.47 12.08
C SER A 12 8.82 -1.86 11.54
N ALA A 13 10.09 -2.09 11.23
CA ALA A 13 10.64 -3.41 10.92
C ALA A 13 10.73 -4.39 12.11
N GLY A 14 10.54 -3.94 13.35
CA GLY A 14 10.71 -4.75 14.55
C GLY A 14 12.10 -5.38 14.62
N ARG A 15 12.16 -6.71 14.77
CA ARG A 15 13.40 -7.50 14.78
C ARG A 15 13.81 -8.03 13.40
N ASP A 16 13.06 -7.73 12.34
CA ASP A 16 13.38 -8.15 10.98
C ASP A 16 14.51 -7.27 10.42
N HIS A 17 15.74 -7.81 10.49
CA HIS A 17 16.94 -7.09 10.07
C HIS A 17 16.98 -6.85 8.55
N GLU A 18 16.56 -7.82 7.75
CA GLU A 18 16.53 -7.67 6.29
C GLU A 18 15.54 -6.59 5.86
N LEU A 19 14.38 -6.54 6.52
CA LEU A 19 13.38 -5.50 6.32
C LEU A 19 13.93 -4.13 6.72
N ARG A 20 14.68 -4.03 7.82
CA ARG A 20 15.29 -2.76 8.23
C ARG A 20 16.26 -2.23 7.18
N LEU A 21 17.19 -3.07 6.71
CA LEU A 21 18.13 -2.68 5.67
C LEU A 21 17.42 -2.27 4.37
N ALA A 22 16.39 -3.03 3.96
CA ALA A 22 15.61 -2.67 2.78
C ALA A 22 14.89 -1.33 2.94
N MET A 23 14.41 -0.99 4.14
CA MET A 23 13.80 0.32 4.42
C MET A 23 14.83 1.46 4.36
N GLU A 24 16.04 1.25 4.87
CA GLU A 24 17.14 2.23 4.78
C GLU A 24 17.55 2.44 3.32
N ASP A 25 17.67 1.38 2.53
CA ASP A 25 17.96 1.46 1.10
C ASP A 25 16.87 2.24 0.35
N LEU A 26 15.59 2.01 0.65
CA LEU A 26 14.49 2.77 0.05
C LEU A 26 14.62 4.27 0.34
N GLN A 27 15.02 4.66 1.55
CA GLN A 27 15.26 6.06 1.90
C GLN A 27 16.44 6.69 1.14
N MET A 28 17.34 5.86 0.60
CA MET A 28 18.44 6.27 -0.29
C MET A 28 18.09 6.12 -1.78
N ASP A 29 16.81 5.99 -2.13
CA ASP A 29 16.31 5.76 -3.49
C ASP A 29 16.80 4.45 -4.14
N ARG A 30 17.12 3.44 -3.32
CA ARG A 30 17.55 2.11 -3.78
C ARG A 30 16.46 1.08 -3.54
N TRP A 31 15.90 0.54 -4.61
CA TRP A 31 14.77 -0.39 -4.54
C TRP A 31 15.15 -1.89 -4.54
N ARG A 32 16.39 -2.22 -4.91
CA ARG A 32 16.79 -3.62 -5.16
C ARG A 32 16.72 -4.52 -3.94
N ALA A 33 17.05 -4.01 -2.75
CA ALA A 33 16.90 -4.77 -1.50
C ALA A 33 15.44 -5.08 -1.19
N ALA A 34 14.53 -4.12 -1.39
CA ALA A 34 13.09 -4.32 -1.23
C ALA A 34 12.54 -5.36 -2.23
N GLN A 35 12.98 -5.33 -3.49
CA GLN A 35 12.63 -6.36 -4.47
C GLN A 35 13.06 -7.76 -4.02
N LEU A 36 14.32 -7.93 -3.61
CA LEU A 36 14.85 -9.21 -3.15
C LEU A 36 14.10 -9.72 -1.91
N LEU A 37 13.81 -8.81 -0.97
CA LEU A 37 13.05 -9.11 0.24
C LEU A 37 11.62 -9.59 -0.05
N LEU A 38 10.94 -8.94 -1.01
CA LEU A 38 9.58 -9.34 -1.43
C LEU A 38 9.59 -10.62 -2.25
N ARG A 39 10.67 -10.89 -2.99
CA ARG A 39 10.84 -12.16 -3.72
C ARG A 39 11.06 -13.32 -2.74
N SER A 40 11.82 -13.11 -1.67
CA SER A 40 12.12 -14.15 -0.67
C SER A 40 10.91 -14.60 0.14
N THR A 41 9.80 -13.83 0.15
CA THR A 41 8.57 -14.27 0.82
C THR A 41 7.88 -15.43 0.10
N GLY A 42 8.13 -15.62 -1.20
CA GLY A 42 7.44 -16.63 -2.01
C GLY A 42 5.91 -16.52 -1.86
N THR A 43 5.26 -17.64 -1.54
CA THR A 43 3.81 -17.74 -1.30
C THR A 43 3.39 -17.47 0.16
N ASN A 44 4.31 -17.04 1.03
CA ASN A 44 3.97 -16.63 2.39
C ASN A 44 3.29 -15.25 2.37
N TRP A 45 1.99 -15.26 2.12
CA TRP A 45 1.17 -14.06 1.96
C TRP A 45 1.11 -13.16 3.20
N ALA A 46 1.11 -13.75 4.39
CA ALA A 46 1.14 -12.99 5.64
C ALA A 46 2.46 -12.23 5.80
N LEU A 47 3.59 -12.88 5.49
CA LEU A 47 4.90 -12.24 5.52
C LEU A 47 5.04 -11.17 4.43
N ARG A 48 4.56 -11.44 3.21
CA ARG A 48 4.52 -10.46 2.11
C ARG A 48 3.75 -9.21 2.50
N THR A 49 2.56 -9.38 3.08
CA THR A 49 1.67 -8.28 3.47
C THR A 49 2.29 -7.42 4.58
N SER A 50 2.87 -8.06 5.60
CA SER A 50 3.53 -7.34 6.71
C SER A 50 4.80 -6.60 6.26
N ARG A 51 5.67 -7.25 5.47
CA ARG A 51 6.88 -6.62 4.92
C ARG A 51 6.54 -5.47 3.96
N SER A 52 5.59 -5.64 3.04
CA SER A 52 5.20 -4.56 2.12
C SER A 52 4.58 -3.36 2.85
N GLN A 53 3.86 -3.59 3.95
CA GLN A 53 3.36 -2.52 4.81
C GLN A 53 4.48 -1.66 5.40
N ALA A 54 5.51 -2.30 5.96
CA ALA A 54 6.64 -1.60 6.55
C ALA A 54 7.53 -0.94 5.48
N LEU A 55 7.75 -1.60 4.34
CA LEU A 55 8.46 -1.01 3.20
C LEU A 55 7.76 0.26 2.70
N ALA A 56 6.43 0.30 2.64
CA ALA A 56 5.70 1.50 2.25
C ALA A 56 5.88 2.67 3.24
N VAL A 57 6.09 2.38 4.53
CA VAL A 57 6.49 3.40 5.51
C VAL A 57 7.90 3.93 5.20
N GLY A 58 8.85 3.04 4.90
CA GLY A 58 10.21 3.41 4.52
C GLY A 58 10.28 4.22 3.23
N ALA A 59 9.42 3.89 2.26
CA ALA A 59 9.35 4.54 0.95
C ALA A 59 8.56 5.86 0.94
N ALA A 60 7.89 6.23 2.04
CA ALA A 60 6.94 7.35 2.04
C ALA A 60 7.53 8.72 1.64
N LYS A 61 8.85 8.87 1.71
CA LYS A 61 9.59 10.10 1.38
C LYS A 61 10.61 9.91 0.24
N SER A 62 10.55 8.80 -0.47
CA SER A 62 11.50 8.43 -1.53
C SER A 62 10.80 8.20 -2.86
N HIS A 63 11.55 8.27 -3.95
CA HIS A 63 11.12 7.90 -5.30
C HIS A 63 11.52 6.47 -5.69
N ALA A 64 12.17 5.71 -4.80
CA ALA A 64 12.63 4.33 -5.05
C ALA A 64 11.60 3.42 -5.73
N ILE A 65 10.33 3.44 -5.28
CA ILE A 65 9.28 2.56 -5.83
C ILE A 65 8.77 3.05 -7.18
N GLU A 66 8.78 4.37 -7.42
CA GLU A 66 8.48 4.95 -8.73
C GLU A 66 9.57 4.54 -9.74
N ALA A 67 10.84 4.73 -9.38
CA ALA A 67 11.99 4.31 -10.17
C ALA A 67 11.94 2.80 -10.47
N TRP A 68 11.60 1.97 -9.47
CA TRP A 68 11.45 0.52 -9.69
C TRP A 68 10.37 0.22 -10.74
N ARG A 69 9.23 0.92 -10.74
CA ARG A 69 8.18 0.73 -11.75
C ARG A 69 8.61 1.16 -13.15
N GLU A 70 9.43 2.20 -13.26
CA GLU A 70 9.95 2.67 -14.54
C GLU A 70 11.02 1.73 -15.10
N GLU A 71 11.90 1.23 -14.23
CA GLU A 71 12.96 0.29 -14.60
C GLU A 71 12.44 -1.13 -14.87
N GLU A 72 11.39 -1.56 -14.16
CA GLU A 72 10.74 -2.86 -14.35
C GLU A 72 9.20 -2.76 -14.54
N PRO A 73 8.70 -2.25 -15.68
CA PRO A 73 7.27 -2.00 -15.89
C PRO A 73 6.37 -3.25 -15.78
N GLY A 74 6.92 -4.44 -16.07
CA GLY A 74 6.21 -5.72 -15.97
C GLY A 74 6.24 -6.36 -14.58
N SER A 75 6.90 -5.74 -13.60
CA SER A 75 7.04 -6.30 -12.25
C SER A 75 5.75 -6.12 -11.46
N VAL A 76 5.02 -7.22 -11.26
CA VAL A 76 3.82 -7.25 -10.40
C VAL A 76 4.12 -6.83 -8.95
N SER A 77 5.36 -7.06 -8.47
CA SER A 77 5.78 -6.60 -7.14
C SER A 77 6.04 -5.09 -7.09
N ALA A 78 6.57 -4.50 -8.15
CA ALA A 78 6.73 -3.04 -8.25
C ALA A 78 5.36 -2.35 -8.32
N LEU A 79 4.43 -2.90 -9.12
CA LEU A 79 3.06 -2.41 -9.21
C LEU A 79 2.33 -2.48 -7.86
N MET A 80 2.45 -3.62 -7.16
CA MET A 80 1.88 -3.79 -5.81
C MET A 80 2.47 -2.79 -4.82
N MET A 81 3.80 -2.63 -4.80
CA MET A 81 4.45 -1.69 -3.88
C MET A 81 4.05 -0.24 -4.16
N TRP A 82 3.84 0.12 -5.42
CA TRP A 82 3.34 1.44 -5.78
C TRP A 82 1.93 1.69 -5.27
N ALA A 83 1.03 0.73 -5.46
CA ALA A 83 -0.30 0.80 -4.87
C ALA A 83 -0.21 0.96 -3.33
N ARG A 84 0.68 0.21 -2.68
CA ARG A 84 0.89 0.29 -1.23
C ARG A 84 1.39 1.66 -0.77
N VAL A 85 2.35 2.25 -1.47
CA VAL A 85 2.90 3.58 -1.16
C VAL A 85 1.84 4.67 -1.36
N LEU A 86 1.07 4.62 -2.45
CA LEU A 86 -0.03 5.55 -2.68
C LEU A 86 -1.11 5.47 -1.58
N THR A 87 -1.49 4.26 -1.18
CA THR A 87 -2.42 4.06 -0.06
C THR A 87 -1.86 4.63 1.24
N GLN A 88 -0.58 4.40 1.53
CA GLN A 88 0.07 4.95 2.73
C GLN A 88 0.08 6.49 2.70
N GLY A 89 0.39 7.09 1.54
CA GLY A 89 0.35 8.54 1.34
C GLY A 89 -1.06 9.13 1.55
N ALA A 90 -2.10 8.46 1.05
CA ALA A 90 -3.48 8.87 1.28
C ALA A 90 -3.87 8.80 2.77
N LEU A 91 -3.43 7.75 3.48
CA LEU A 91 -3.65 7.61 4.92
C LEU A 91 -2.92 8.67 5.74
N TYR A 92 -1.67 9.00 5.38
CA TYR A 92 -0.93 10.09 6.03
C TYR A 92 -1.62 11.43 5.80
N ALA A 93 -2.00 11.75 4.56
CA ALA A 93 -2.76 12.96 4.28
C ALA A 93 -4.05 13.04 5.12
N PHE A 94 -4.80 11.94 5.22
CA PHE A 94 -6.00 11.88 6.04
C PHE A 94 -5.72 12.14 7.53
N ARG A 95 -4.69 11.50 8.09
CA ARG A 95 -4.27 11.66 9.49
C ARG A 95 -3.75 13.06 9.79
N ASP A 96 -3.08 13.68 8.83
CA ASP A 96 -2.57 15.06 8.91
C ASP A 96 -3.68 16.12 8.73
N GLY A 97 -4.94 15.71 8.67
CA GLY A 97 -6.08 16.64 8.59
C GLY A 97 -6.39 17.14 7.18
N VAL A 98 -5.77 16.57 6.13
CA VAL A 98 -6.14 16.91 4.73
C VAL A 98 -7.57 16.44 4.47
N ARG A 99 -8.40 17.31 3.88
CA ARG A 99 -9.81 17.05 3.56
C ARG A 99 -10.16 17.47 2.14
N GLY A 100 -11.38 17.17 1.70
CA GLY A 100 -11.92 17.61 0.43
C GLY A 100 -11.18 17.05 -0.79
N GLU A 101 -11.05 17.88 -1.85
CA GLU A 101 -10.56 17.45 -3.16
C GLU A 101 -9.15 16.85 -3.14
N LYS A 102 -8.27 17.39 -2.30
CA LYS A 102 -6.89 16.90 -2.18
C LYS A 102 -6.86 15.46 -1.65
N LEU A 103 -7.65 15.16 -0.62
CA LEU A 103 -7.76 13.80 -0.08
C LEU A 103 -8.42 12.86 -1.09
N ARG A 104 -9.49 13.31 -1.76
CA ARG A 104 -10.18 12.50 -2.79
C ARG A 104 -9.25 12.10 -3.92
N ARG A 105 -8.45 13.04 -4.43
CA ARG A 105 -7.48 12.74 -5.49
C ARG A 105 -6.46 11.71 -5.04
N ALA A 106 -5.91 11.86 -3.84
CA ALA A 106 -4.95 10.90 -3.29
C ALA A 106 -5.57 9.50 -3.13
N ALA A 107 -6.78 9.41 -2.57
CA ALA A 107 -7.51 8.16 -2.41
C ALA A 107 -7.88 7.52 -3.76
N TYR A 108 -8.30 8.33 -4.75
CA TYR A 108 -8.63 7.86 -6.09
C TYR A 108 -7.42 7.28 -6.81
N VAL A 109 -6.28 7.98 -6.80
CA VAL A 109 -5.03 7.48 -7.43
C VAL A 109 -4.58 6.16 -6.78
N ALA A 110 -4.69 6.07 -5.44
CA ALA A 110 -4.40 4.83 -4.72
C ALA A 110 -5.37 3.70 -5.07
N ASP A 111 -6.69 3.96 -5.15
CA ASP A 111 -7.71 2.99 -5.56
C ASP A 111 -7.43 2.44 -6.97
N GLN A 112 -7.13 3.32 -7.93
CA GLN A 112 -6.81 2.90 -9.30
C GLN A 112 -5.57 2.00 -9.35
N ALA A 113 -4.52 2.33 -8.60
CA ALA A 113 -3.33 1.49 -8.50
C ALA A 113 -3.62 0.13 -7.84
N CYS A 114 -4.47 0.11 -6.80
CA CYS A 114 -4.91 -1.13 -6.17
C CYS A 114 -5.70 -2.01 -7.13
N ARG A 115 -6.60 -1.42 -7.93
CA ARG A 115 -7.38 -2.15 -8.97
C ARG A 115 -6.46 -2.74 -10.04
N ALA A 116 -5.55 -1.95 -10.58
CA ALA A 116 -4.58 -2.42 -11.56
C ALA A 116 -3.75 -3.59 -11.00
N THR A 117 -3.33 -3.51 -9.73
CA THR A 117 -2.60 -4.60 -9.07
C THR A 117 -3.47 -5.84 -8.89
N ALA A 118 -4.71 -5.70 -8.41
CA ALA A 118 -5.63 -6.81 -8.22
C ALA A 118 -5.99 -7.53 -9.53
N SER A 119 -6.06 -6.80 -10.64
CA SER A 119 -6.25 -7.37 -11.97
C SER A 119 -4.99 -8.08 -12.50
N ALA A 120 -3.80 -7.53 -12.24
CA ALA A 120 -2.54 -8.11 -12.70
C ALA A 120 -2.08 -9.32 -11.88
N TRP A 121 -2.45 -9.38 -10.59
CA TRP A 121 -2.07 -10.46 -9.68
C TRP A 121 -3.20 -10.77 -8.67
N PRO A 122 -4.23 -11.52 -9.09
CA PRO A 122 -5.42 -11.78 -8.27
C PRO A 122 -5.15 -12.55 -6.95
N GLU A 123 -4.07 -13.33 -6.89
CA GLU A 123 -3.72 -14.11 -5.71
C GLU A 123 -3.03 -13.29 -4.60
N ASP A 124 -2.48 -12.12 -4.93
CA ASP A 124 -1.85 -11.26 -3.93
C ASP A 124 -2.93 -10.62 -3.03
N PRO A 125 -2.92 -10.81 -1.70
CA PRO A 125 -3.91 -10.20 -0.81
C PRO A 125 -3.68 -8.71 -0.57
N VAL A 126 -2.50 -8.16 -0.92
CA VAL A 126 -2.13 -6.78 -0.58
C VAL A 126 -3.13 -5.75 -1.10
N PRO A 127 -3.61 -5.79 -2.35
CA PRO A 127 -4.63 -4.85 -2.83
C PRO A 127 -5.90 -4.85 -1.97
N GLY A 128 -6.36 -6.02 -1.53
CA GLY A 128 -7.50 -6.15 -0.61
C GLY A 128 -7.28 -5.41 0.71
N VAL A 129 -6.08 -5.57 1.29
CA VAL A 129 -5.67 -4.86 2.51
C VAL A 129 -5.59 -3.34 2.26
N CYS A 130 -5.11 -2.92 1.09
CA CYS A 130 -5.07 -1.50 0.72
C CYS A 130 -6.47 -0.90 0.57
N PHE A 131 -7.44 -1.62 -0.01
CA PHE A 131 -8.82 -1.15 -0.08
C PHE A 131 -9.45 -0.96 1.31
N LEU A 132 -9.23 -1.93 2.23
CA LEU A 132 -9.68 -1.80 3.62
C LEU A 132 -9.02 -0.60 4.34
N ALA A 133 -7.76 -0.33 4.04
CA ALA A 133 -7.08 0.86 4.51
C ALA A 133 -7.72 2.15 3.96
N LEU A 134 -7.96 2.23 2.64
CA LEU A 134 -8.55 3.40 2.01
C LEU A 134 -9.96 3.72 2.52
N ALA A 135 -10.74 2.71 2.91
CA ALA A 135 -12.05 2.91 3.53
C ALA A 135 -12.03 3.79 4.80
N GLN A 136 -10.89 3.89 5.49
CA GLN A 136 -10.74 4.79 6.64
C GLN A 136 -10.75 6.27 6.25
N THR A 137 -10.41 6.59 5.00
CA THR A 137 -10.39 7.97 4.49
C THR A 137 -11.79 8.50 4.15
N ASP A 138 -12.79 7.61 4.12
CA ASP A 138 -14.20 7.91 3.80
C ASP A 138 -15.01 8.42 5.00
N VAL A 139 -14.39 8.60 6.17
CA VAL A 139 -15.07 9.04 7.41
C VAL A 139 -15.32 10.56 7.43
N ASP A 140 -15.01 11.29 6.35
CA ASP A 140 -15.31 12.72 6.24
C ASP A 140 -16.83 12.97 6.04
N GLN A 141 -17.53 13.17 7.16
CA GLN A 141 -18.97 13.44 7.23
C GLN A 141 -19.40 14.76 6.57
N SER A 142 -18.46 15.60 6.12
CA SER A 142 -18.78 16.86 5.42
C SER A 142 -19.46 16.64 4.06
N TRP A 143 -19.56 15.38 3.60
CA TRP A 143 -20.29 14.98 2.41
C TRP A 143 -21.12 13.71 2.68
N PRO A 144 -22.39 13.63 2.22
CA PRO A 144 -23.21 12.44 2.44
C PRO A 144 -22.57 11.20 1.79
N HIS A 145 -22.63 10.07 2.51
CA HIS A 145 -22.21 8.75 2.07
C HIS A 145 -22.96 8.31 0.80
N SER A 146 -22.51 8.77 -0.36
CA SER A 146 -23.10 8.36 -1.64
C SER A 146 -22.46 7.03 -2.04
N ARG A 147 -23.30 5.99 -2.23
CA ARG A 147 -22.88 4.74 -2.87
C ARG A 147 -22.17 5.02 -4.20
N LEU A 148 -22.52 6.08 -4.94
CA LEU A 148 -21.86 6.40 -6.22
C LEU A 148 -20.35 6.69 -6.10
N ASN A 149 -19.86 7.10 -4.93
CA ASN A 149 -18.42 7.30 -4.70
C ASN A 149 -17.64 5.97 -4.69
N TRP A 150 -18.31 4.84 -4.44
CA TRP A 150 -17.75 3.49 -4.40
C TRP A 150 -18.16 2.60 -5.58
N PHE A 151 -19.25 2.94 -6.26
CA PHE A 151 -19.96 2.02 -7.15
C PHE A 151 -19.59 2.11 -8.63
N VAL A 152 -18.76 3.05 -9.07
CA VAL A 152 -18.45 3.14 -10.52
C VAL A 152 -17.68 1.90 -11.03
N HIS A 153 -17.04 1.08 -10.17
CA HIS A 153 -16.33 -0.15 -10.58
C HIS A 153 -16.48 -1.33 -9.59
N ARG A 154 -17.71 -1.70 -9.19
CA ARG A 154 -17.93 -2.92 -8.35
C ARG A 154 -18.29 -4.19 -9.14
N ASP A 155 -18.58 -4.09 -10.43
CA ASP A 155 -19.27 -5.17 -11.15
C ASP A 155 -18.39 -6.27 -11.76
N ASP A 156 -17.06 -6.12 -11.77
CA ASP A 156 -16.17 -7.12 -12.40
C ASP A 156 -15.62 -8.18 -11.44
N PHE A 157 -15.76 -8.00 -10.12
CA PHE A 157 -15.16 -8.93 -9.13
C PHE A 157 -15.89 -10.28 -9.03
N CYS A 158 -17.11 -10.40 -9.59
CA CYS A 158 -17.93 -11.62 -9.46
C CYS A 158 -18.10 -12.46 -10.75
N ARG A 159 -17.47 -12.11 -11.89
CA ARG A 159 -17.80 -12.79 -13.17
C ARG A 159 -16.81 -13.84 -13.66
N GLN A 160 -15.78 -14.19 -12.91
CA GLN A 160 -14.84 -15.26 -13.29
C GLN A 160 -14.75 -16.33 -12.19
N GLY A 161 -15.81 -17.12 -12.07
CA GLY A 161 -15.84 -18.29 -11.19
C GLY A 161 -17.00 -19.21 -11.55
N ARG A 162 -16.68 -20.28 -12.29
CA ARG A 162 -17.52 -21.34 -12.93
C ARG A 162 -17.85 -21.00 -14.40
N GLY A 163 -17.49 -21.78 -15.40
CA GLY A 163 -17.36 -23.23 -15.45
C GLY A 163 -18.58 -23.82 -16.17
N GLN A 164 -18.41 -24.08 -17.48
CA GLN A 164 -19.15 -25.02 -18.34
C GLN A 164 -20.65 -24.79 -18.64
N CYS A 165 -20.93 -24.86 -19.96
CA CYS A 165 -22.21 -24.85 -20.71
C CYS A 165 -22.89 -23.49 -20.89
#